data_AF-A0A932CWB3-F1
#
_entry.id   AF-A0A932CWB3-F1
#
_cell.length_a   1.000
_cell.length_b   1.000
_cell.length_c   1.000
_cell.angle_alpha   90.00
_cell.angle_beta   90.00
_cell.angle_gamma   90.00
#
_symmetry.space_group_name_H-M   'P 1'
#
loop_
_entity.id
_entity.type
_entity.pdbx_description
1 polymer ?
#
loop_
_entity_poly.entity_id
_entity_poly.type
_entity_poly.pdbx_seq_one_letter_code
_entity_poly.pdbx_strand_id
1 'polypeptide(L)' 'MTAKPRAKDAPERLAPPHRRILLSVRLTPENADALRALAGRAGVGPSTMARLIVERYIADHLSRSRRK' A
#
# COMPACT_ATOMS: atom_id res chain seq x y z
N MET A 1 37.55 -3.17 -38.36
CA MET A 1 37.24 -2.35 -37.17
C MET A 1 35.77 -1.99 -37.22
N THR A 2 34.91 -2.73 -36.52
CA THR A 2 33.45 -2.52 -36.54
C THR A 2 33.00 -2.05 -35.15
N ALA A 3 32.65 -0.77 -35.06
CA ALA A 3 32.10 -0.17 -33.84
C ALA A 3 30.68 -0.69 -33.62
N LYS A 4 30.46 -1.43 -32.53
CA LYS A 4 29.12 -1.75 -32.02
C LYS A 4 28.53 -0.49 -31.38
N PRO A 5 27.36 0.01 -31.82
CA PRO A 5 26.68 1.10 -31.13
C PRO A 5 26.24 0.63 -29.74
N ARG A 6 26.54 1.45 -28.74
CA ARG A 6 26.27 1.22 -27.31
C ARG A 6 24.77 1.02 -27.10
N ALA A 7 24.42 -0.03 -26.36
CA ALA A 7 23.10 -0.17 -25.74
C ALA A 7 22.96 0.94 -24.68
N LYS A 8 22.60 2.16 -25.10
CA LYS A 8 22.41 3.31 -24.20
C LYS A 8 20.96 3.83 -24.20
N ASP A 9 20.03 3.03 -24.72
CA ASP A 9 18.62 3.43 -24.87
C ASP A 9 17.69 2.27 -24.50
N ALA A 10 17.89 1.65 -23.33
CA ALA A 10 16.77 0.99 -22.69
C ALA A 10 15.95 2.10 -22.03
N PRO A 11 14.72 2.41 -22.51
CA PRO A 11 13.86 3.29 -21.75
C PRO A 11 13.64 2.59 -20.42
N GLU A 12 14.17 3.18 -19.34
CA GLU A 12 13.77 2.84 -17.99
C GLU A 12 12.25 2.90 -18.01
N ARG A 13 11.60 1.73 -17.94
CA ARG A 13 10.16 1.64 -17.74
C ARG A 13 9.93 2.21 -16.34
N LEU A 14 9.79 3.53 -16.27
CA LEU A 14 9.32 4.24 -15.10
C LEU A 14 8.05 3.52 -14.67
N ALA A 15 8.13 2.85 -13.52
CA ALA A 15 6.96 2.22 -12.93
C ALA A 15 5.83 3.26 -12.91
N PRO A 16 4.60 2.89 -13.29
CA PRO A 16 3.51 3.84 -13.37
C PRO A 16 3.41 4.60 -12.04
N PRO A 17 3.19 5.92 -12.06
CA PRO A 17 3.20 6.73 -10.85
C PRO A 17 2.23 6.11 -9.85
N HIS A 18 2.75 5.72 -8.67
CA HIS A 18 1.91 5.20 -7.60
C HIS A 18 0.80 6.22 -7.33
N ARG A 19 -0.43 5.88 -7.71
CA ARG A 19 -1.59 6.76 -7.53
C ARG A 19 -1.88 6.81 -6.03
N ARG A 20 -1.40 7.85 -5.33
CA ARG A 20 -1.74 8.09 -3.93
C ARG A 20 -3.18 8.58 -3.88
N ILE A 21 -4.06 7.77 -3.31
CA ILE A 21 -5.44 8.14 -3.04
C ILE A 21 -5.51 8.63 -1.59
N LEU A 22 -5.93 9.88 -1.40
CA LEU A 22 -6.26 10.38 -0.07
C LEU A 22 -7.70 9.96 0.24
N LEU A 23 -7.87 9.22 1.33
CA LEU A 23 -9.17 8.78 1.82
C LEU A 23 -9.41 9.39 3.19
N SER A 24 -10.53 10.10 3.33
CA SER A 24 -11.00 10.61 4.61
C SER A 24 -12.06 9.66 5.14
N VAL A 25 -11.78 9.00 6.27
CA VAL A 25 -12.70 8.05 6.90
C VAL A 25 -13.11 8.61 8.26
N ARG A 26 -14.41 8.62 8.53
CA ARG A 26 -14.94 8.94 9.86
C ARG A 26 -14.96 7.66 10.69
N LEU A 27 -14.28 7.69 11.83
CA LEU A 27 -14.30 6.63 12.83
C LEU A 27 -15.14 7.07 14.01
N THR A 28 -15.78 6.12 14.67
CA THR A 28 -16.31 6.37 16.02
C THR A 28 -15.15 6.61 17.00
N PRO A 29 -15.37 7.29 18.13
CA PRO A 29 -14.33 7.52 19.13
C PRO A 29 -13.63 6.22 19.57
N GLU A 30 -14.41 5.16 19.82
CA GLU A 30 -13.90 3.86 20.26
C GLU A 30 -12.96 3.23 19.22
N ASN A 31 -13.34 3.31 17.95
CA ASN A 31 -12.53 2.79 16.84
C ASN A 31 -11.26 3.61 16.62
N ALA A 32 -11.33 4.94 16.82
CA ALA A 32 -10.16 5.80 16.74
C ALA A 32 -9.13 5.47 17.85
N ASP A 33 -9.61 5.22 19.07
CA ASP A 33 -8.75 4.85 20.20
C ASP A 33 -8.17 3.44 20.04
N ALA A 34 -8.97 2.49 19.56
CA ALA A 34 -8.48 1.15 19.22
C ALA A 34 -7.38 1.21 18.14
N LEU A 35 -7.56 2.02 17.10
CA LEU A 35 -6.54 2.23 16.06
C LEU A 35 -5.26 2.82 16.64
N ARG A 36 -5.36 3.83 17.51
CA ARG A 36 -4.19 4.45 18.17
C ARG A 36 -3.46 3.47 19.07
N ALA A 37 -4.18 2.68 19.87
CA ALA A 37 -3.60 1.67 20.73
C ALA A 37 -2.86 0.59 19.93
N LEU A 38 -3.46 0.09 18.84
CA LEU A 38 -2.82 -0.87 17.93
C LEU A 38 -1.57 -0.27 17.29
N ALA A 39 -1.66 0.96 16.78
CA ALA A 39 -0.54 1.67 16.18
C ALA A 39 0.63 1.82 17.17
N GLY A 40 0.34 2.22 18.42
CA GLY A 40 1.32 2.33 19.49
C GLY A 40 1.99 0.99 19.82
N ARG A 41 1.22 -0.11 19.91
CA ARG A 41 1.75 -1.45 20.16
C ARG A 41 2.69 -1.95 19.05
N ALA A 42 2.40 -1.57 17.81
CA ALA A 42 3.20 -1.95 16.64
C ALA A 42 4.35 -0.96 16.36
N GLY A 43 4.46 0.15 17.10
CA GLY A 43 5.50 1.17 16.88
C GLY A 43 5.34 1.93 15.57
N VAL A 44 4.13 2.05 15.03
CA VAL A 44 3.85 2.75 13.76
C VAL A 44 2.84 3.88 13.93
N GLY A 45 2.78 4.80 12.97
CA GLY A 45 1.78 5.87 12.97
C GLY A 45 0.35 5.36 12.69
N PRO A 46 -0.70 6.08 13.16
CA PRO A 46 -2.09 5.67 12.95
C PRO A 46 -2.49 5.49 11.48
N SER A 47 -2.00 6.35 10.57
CA SER A 47 -2.27 6.24 9.13
C SER A 47 -1.63 4.99 8.51
N THR A 48 -0.43 4.62 8.97
CA THR A 48 0.24 3.39 8.54
C THR A 48 -0.52 2.17 9.05
N MET A 49 -0.95 2.20 10.31
CA MET A 49 -1.76 1.12 10.87
C MET A 49 -3.09 0.95 10.11
N ALA A 50 -3.79 2.05 9.81
CA ALA A 50 -5.02 2.01 9.03
C ALA A 50 -4.80 1.40 7.64
N ARG A 51 -3.69 1.75 6.97
CA ARG A 51 -3.31 1.16 5.68
C ARG A 51 -3.12 -0.36 5.80
N LEU A 52 -2.39 -0.84 6.80
CA LEU A 52 -2.14 -2.27 7.00
C LEU A 52 -3.45 -3.04 7.25
N ILE A 53 -4.38 -2.47 8.01
CA ILE A 53 -5.71 -3.05 8.25
C ILE A 53 -6.47 -3.20 6.93
N VAL A 54 -6.49 -2.15 6.09
CA VAL A 54 -7.16 -2.18 4.79
C VAL A 54 -6.51 -3.20 3.85
N GLU A 55 -5.18 -3.22 3.75
CA GLU A 55 -4.44 -4.19 2.93
C GLU A 55 -4.77 -5.63 3.37
N ARG A 56 -4.81 -5.88 4.68
CA ARG A 56 -5.17 -7.19 5.23
C ARG A 56 -6.61 -7.58 4.88
N TYR A 57 -7.54 -6.66 5.05
CA TYR A 57 -8.96 -6.89 4.72
C TYR A 57 -9.13 -7.24 3.24
N ILE A 58 -8.49 -6.50 2.34
CA ILE A 58 -8.56 -6.75 0.90
C ILE A 58 -7.95 -8.13 0.58
N ALA A 59 -6.78 -8.46 1.13
CA ALA A 59 -6.13 -9.74 0.89
C ALA A 59 -7.01 -10.91 1.35
N ASP A 60 -7.62 -10.82 2.53
CA ASP A 60 -8.54 -11.84 3.05
C ASP A 60 -9.82 -11.92 2.22
N HIS A 61 -10.38 -10.80 1.79
CA HIS A 61 -11.59 -10.73 0.97
C HIS A 61 -11.38 -11.36 -0.41
N LEU A 62 -10.29 -10.99 -1.10
CA LEU A 62 -9.93 -11.56 -2.40
C LEU A 62 -9.62 -13.06 -2.32
N SER A 63 -8.95 -13.49 -1.25
CA SER A 63 -8.64 -14.91 -1.03
C SER A 63 -9.91 -15.76 -0.86
N ARG A 64 -10.95 -15.21 -0.22
CA ARG A 64 -12.26 -15.89 -0.09
C ARG A 64 -13.02 -15.92 -1.42
N SER A 65 -12.95 -14.85 -2.20
CA SER A 65 -13.65 -14.78 -3.49
C SER A 65 -13.09 -15.72 -4.55
N ARG A 66 -11.81 -16.12 -4.46
CA ARG A 66 -11.17 -17.06 -5.39
C ARG A 66 -11.41 -18.55 -5.08
N ARG A 67 -12.04 -18.86 -3.94
CA ARG A 67 -12.38 -20.25 -3.53
C ARG A 67 -13.82 -20.63 -3.87
N LYS A 68 -14.59 -19.72 -4.47
CA LYS A 68 -15.93 -19.98 -5.02
C LYS A 68 -15.83 -20.00 -6.53
#